data_AF-A0A6V8EAG6-F1
#
_entry.id   AF-A0A6V8EAG6-F1
#
_cell.length_a   1.000
_cell.length_b   1.000
_cell.length_c   1.000
_cell.angle_alpha   90.00
_cell.angle_beta   90.00
_cell.angle_gamma   90.00
#
_symmetry.space_group_name_H-M   'P 1'
#
loop_
_entity.id
_entity.type
_entity.pdbx_description
1 polymer ?
#
loop_
_entity_poly.entity_id
_entity_poly.type
_entity_poly.pdbx_seq_one_letter_code
_entity_poly.pdbx_strand_id
1 'polypeptide(L)'
;MLSAPSLNELLKKWLHRTPINGSFVGDVDDDRITIDYIESHLSAMNKHSDTVIEHFESIGHGDSISLRERLEKSVLNAKDFLRPEGKVSRSRAGLLFIESYRELPLLAWPRVLIDSFVELEESILLFRNSHARMVERMIGRRMGTGGSSGVDYLDATLKYRIFVDLWTVRTILVRRDLLPNVLNPEFYGFSSQR
;
A
#
# COMPACT_ATOMS: atom_id res chain seq x y z
N MET A 1 3.74 30.22 -5.69
CA MET A 1 2.70 29.19 -5.90
C MET A 1 3.35 28.05 -6.66
N LEU A 2 3.43 26.84 -6.08
CA LEU A 2 3.85 25.66 -6.84
C LEU A 2 2.68 25.29 -7.77
N SER A 3 2.81 25.57 -9.07
CA SER A 3 1.76 25.35 -10.08
C SER A 3 1.82 23.95 -10.72
N ALA A 4 2.90 23.20 -10.50
CA ALA A 4 3.08 21.86 -11.03
C ALA A 4 2.52 20.79 -10.07
N PRO A 5 2.00 19.66 -10.59
CA PRO A 5 1.56 18.55 -9.75
C PRO A 5 2.74 17.97 -8.95
N SER A 6 2.46 17.60 -7.71
CA SER A 6 3.39 16.88 -6.85
C SER A 6 3.68 15.48 -7.39
N LEU A 7 4.82 14.92 -6.97
CA LEU A 7 5.21 13.57 -7.34
C LEU A 7 4.20 12.51 -6.85
N ASN A 8 3.58 12.73 -5.69
CA ASN A 8 2.50 11.88 -5.17
C ASN A 8 1.26 11.90 -6.05
N GLU A 9 0.85 13.08 -6.55
CA GLU A 9 -0.29 13.18 -7.48
C GLU A 9 0.00 12.50 -8.81
N LEU A 10 1.23 12.63 -9.33
CA LEU A 10 1.64 11.95 -10.56
C LEU A 10 1.68 10.43 -10.38
N LEU A 11 2.19 9.94 -9.24
CA LEU A 11 2.20 8.52 -8.90
C LEU A 11 0.77 7.96 -8.83
N LYS A 12 -0.15 8.66 -8.14
CA LYS A 12 -1.57 8.26 -8.07
C LYS A 12 -2.24 8.22 -9.45
N LYS A 13 -1.96 9.21 -10.30
CA LYS A 13 -2.44 9.24 -11.69
C LYS A 13 -1.87 8.08 -12.52
N TRP A 14 -0.62 7.71 -12.31
CA TRP A 14 0.00 6.56 -12.97
C TRP A 14 -0.61 5.24 -12.50
N LEU A 15 -0.75 5.03 -11.18
CA LEU A 15 -1.40 3.86 -10.59
C LEU A 15 -2.87 3.71 -11.02
N HIS A 16 -3.57 4.83 -11.24
CA HIS A 16 -4.94 4.81 -11.76
C HIS A 16 -5.03 4.15 -13.14
N ARG A 17 -3.97 4.21 -13.95
CA ARG A 17 -3.92 3.62 -15.30
C ARG A 17 -3.41 2.18 -15.32
N THR A 18 -3.15 1.56 -14.17
CA THR A 18 -2.75 0.15 -14.09
C THR A 18 -3.81 -0.71 -14.80
N PRO A 19 -3.41 -1.58 -15.74
CA PRO A 19 -4.32 -2.56 -16.31
C PRO A 19 -4.65 -3.58 -15.22
N ILE A 20 -5.87 -3.56 -14.68
CA ILE A 20 -6.29 -4.49 -13.62
C ILE A 20 -6.99 -5.66 -14.33
N ASN A 21 -6.48 -6.88 -14.15
CA ASN A 21 -6.99 -8.05 -14.90
C ASN A 21 -7.01 -7.86 -16.43
N GLY A 22 -6.15 -6.98 -16.95
CA GLY A 22 -6.04 -6.67 -18.38
C GLY A 22 -6.99 -5.56 -18.85
N SER A 23 -7.78 -4.97 -17.95
CA SER A 23 -8.68 -3.86 -18.28
C SER A 23 -8.04 -2.51 -18.01
N PHE A 24 -8.14 -1.62 -19.00
CA PHE A 24 -7.67 -0.25 -18.96
C PHE A 24 -8.78 0.72 -18.57
N VAL A 25 -8.37 1.90 -18.09
CA VAL A 25 -9.28 3.01 -17.80
C VAL A 25 -10.07 3.34 -19.06
N GLY A 26 -11.40 3.28 -18.95
CA GLY A 26 -12.33 3.61 -20.04
C GLY A 26 -12.78 2.43 -20.90
N ASP A 27 -12.27 1.21 -20.64
CA ASP A 27 -12.87 0.01 -21.21
C ASP A 27 -14.32 -0.16 -20.71
N VAL A 28 -15.19 -0.76 -21.53
CA VAL A 28 -16.63 -0.89 -21.24
C VAL A 28 -16.90 -1.58 -19.90
N ASP A 29 -16.06 -2.56 -19.52
CA ASP A 29 -16.21 -3.37 -18.30
C ASP A 29 -15.28 -2.95 -17.16
N ASP A 30 -14.53 -1.85 -17.29
CA ASP A 30 -13.43 -1.50 -16.39
C ASP A 30 -13.86 -1.34 -14.92
N ASP A 31 -14.94 -0.61 -14.70
CA ASP A 31 -15.50 -0.38 -13.35
C ASP A 31 -15.90 -1.71 -12.70
N ARG A 32 -16.58 -2.58 -13.45
CA ARG A 32 -17.02 -3.89 -12.99
C ARG A 32 -15.82 -4.78 -12.66
N ILE A 33 -14.84 -4.87 -13.57
CA ILE A 33 -13.61 -5.68 -13.37
C ILE A 33 -12.84 -5.22 -12.13
N THR A 34 -12.80 -3.92 -11.88
CA THR A 34 -12.10 -3.34 -10.72
C THR A 34 -12.84 -3.63 -9.42
N ILE A 35 -14.17 -3.50 -9.43
CA ILE A 35 -15.02 -3.88 -8.28
C ILE A 35 -14.88 -5.37 -7.98
N ASP A 36 -14.99 -6.23 -9.00
CA ASP A 36 -14.89 -7.69 -8.88
C ASP A 36 -13.51 -8.09 -8.33
N TYR A 37 -12.44 -7.43 -8.77
CA TYR A 37 -11.09 -7.62 -8.24
C TYR A 37 -11.00 -7.28 -6.75
N ILE A 38 -11.51 -6.12 -6.33
CA ILE A 38 -11.52 -5.69 -4.93
C ILE A 38 -12.31 -6.68 -4.07
N GLU A 39 -13.52 -7.06 -4.49
CA GLU A 39 -14.35 -8.00 -3.74
C GLU A 39 -13.70 -9.38 -3.64
N SER A 40 -13.07 -9.85 -4.70
CA SER A 40 -12.34 -11.12 -4.69
C SER A 40 -11.15 -11.09 -3.72
N HIS A 41 -10.42 -9.97 -3.66
CA HIS A 41 -9.32 -9.78 -2.70
C HIS A 41 -9.82 -9.75 -1.26
N LEU A 42 -10.89 -9.00 -0.98
CA LEU A 42 -11.49 -8.95 0.36
C LEU A 42 -12.06 -10.32 0.77
N SER A 43 -12.63 -11.08 -0.17
CA SER A 43 -13.05 -12.46 0.06
C SER A 43 -11.87 -13.36 0.42
N ALA A 44 -10.73 -13.23 -0.27
CA ALA A 44 -9.51 -13.97 0.06
C ALA A 44 -8.98 -13.62 1.46
N MET A 45 -9.05 -12.35 1.87
CA MET A 45 -8.69 -11.93 3.24
C MET A 45 -9.61 -12.56 4.31
N ASN A 46 -10.92 -12.61 4.05
CA ASN A 46 -11.88 -13.25 4.97
C ASN A 46 -11.61 -14.75 5.10
N LYS A 47 -11.45 -15.46 3.97
CA LYS A 47 -11.12 -16.89 3.98
C LYS A 47 -9.83 -17.17 4.74
N HIS A 48 -8.80 -16.34 4.53
CA HIS A 48 -7.54 -16.46 5.28
C HIS A 48 -7.76 -16.26 6.78
N SER A 49 -8.57 -15.28 7.16
CA SER A 49 -8.90 -15.00 8.56
C SER A 49 -9.63 -16.19 9.20
N ASP A 50 -10.59 -16.81 8.50
CA ASP A 50 -11.29 -17.99 8.97
C ASP A 50 -10.32 -19.16 9.20
N THR A 51 -9.42 -19.43 8.25
CA THR A 51 -8.39 -20.48 8.40
C THR A 51 -7.46 -20.22 9.59
N VAL A 52 -7.09 -18.95 9.83
CA VAL A 52 -6.25 -18.58 10.98
C VAL A 52 -6.99 -18.83 12.30
N ILE A 53 -8.28 -18.50 12.37
CA ILE A 53 -9.11 -18.73 13.56
C ILE A 53 -9.28 -20.22 13.81
N GLU A 54 -9.63 -21.01 12.79
CA GLU A 54 -9.77 -22.47 12.91
C GLU A 54 -8.47 -23.12 13.40
N HIS A 55 -7.33 -22.71 12.83
CA HIS A 55 -6.03 -23.20 13.28
C HIS A 55 -5.74 -22.81 14.73
N PHE A 56 -6.01 -21.56 15.11
CA PHE A 56 -5.82 -21.05 16.47
C PHE A 56 -6.69 -21.77 17.51
N GLU A 57 -7.95 -22.07 17.17
CA GLU A 57 -8.84 -22.87 18.01
C GLU A 57 -8.35 -24.31 18.12
N SER A 58 -7.83 -24.90 17.04
CA SER A 58 -7.31 -26.27 17.04
C SER A 58 -6.09 -26.49 17.95
N ILE A 59 -5.27 -25.45 18.17
CA ILE A 59 -4.10 -25.51 19.06
C ILE A 59 -4.43 -25.18 20.52
N GLY A 60 -5.68 -24.81 20.84
CA GLY A 60 -6.15 -24.60 22.20
C GLY A 60 -5.49 -23.43 22.95
N HIS A 61 -4.89 -22.48 22.23
CA HIS A 61 -4.21 -21.32 22.83
C HIS A 61 -5.02 -20.05 22.62
N GLY A 62 -5.35 -19.33 23.71
CA GLY A 62 -5.77 -17.93 23.69
C GLY A 62 -7.27 -17.64 23.48
N ASP A 63 -7.58 -16.34 23.37
CA ASP A 63 -8.94 -15.81 23.21
C ASP A 63 -9.27 -15.63 21.71
N SER A 64 -10.07 -16.56 21.16
CA SER A 64 -10.47 -16.53 19.74
C SER A 64 -11.38 -15.35 19.41
N ILE A 65 -12.06 -14.76 20.40
CA ILE A 65 -12.93 -13.59 20.21
C ILE A 65 -12.07 -12.37 19.87
N SER A 66 -11.08 -12.06 20.69
CA SER A 66 -10.16 -10.93 20.44
C SER A 66 -9.40 -11.10 19.11
N LEU A 67 -9.00 -12.32 18.75
CA LEU A 67 -8.38 -12.59 17.45
C LEU A 67 -9.34 -12.30 16.29
N ARG A 68 -10.58 -12.80 16.38
CA ARG A 68 -11.61 -12.56 15.37
C ARG A 68 -11.87 -11.08 15.17
N GLU A 69 -12.08 -10.31 16.24
CA GLU A 69 -12.30 -8.86 16.17
C GLU A 69 -11.14 -8.13 15.47
N ARG A 70 -9.90 -8.53 15.77
CA ARG A 70 -8.70 -7.95 15.13
C ARG A 70 -8.65 -8.24 13.64
N LEU A 71 -8.97 -9.47 13.23
CA LEU A 71 -8.98 -9.89 11.82
C LEU A 71 -10.10 -9.20 11.05
N GLU A 72 -11.31 -9.14 11.61
CA GLU A 72 -12.44 -8.41 11.04
C GLU A 72 -12.13 -6.92 10.85
N LYS A 73 -11.50 -6.29 11.85
CA LYS A 73 -11.02 -4.90 11.74
C LYS A 73 -9.97 -4.74 10.65
N SER A 74 -9.10 -5.73 10.45
CA SER A 74 -8.11 -5.71 9.36
C SER A 74 -8.78 -5.73 7.98
N VAL A 75 -9.81 -6.57 7.79
CA VAL A 75 -10.59 -6.61 6.54
C VAL A 75 -11.37 -5.31 6.34
N LEU A 76 -11.96 -4.76 7.39
CA LEU A 76 -12.66 -3.48 7.33
C LEU A 76 -11.70 -2.34 6.93
N ASN A 77 -10.52 -2.26 7.54
CA ASN A 77 -9.50 -1.28 7.16
C ASN A 77 -9.08 -1.42 5.69
N ALA A 78 -8.97 -2.65 5.18
CA ALA A 78 -8.67 -2.90 3.77
C ALA A 78 -9.79 -2.40 2.85
N LYS A 79 -11.05 -2.64 3.24
CA LYS A 79 -12.22 -2.12 2.54
C LYS A 79 -12.23 -0.60 2.51
N ASP A 80 -12.02 0.07 3.64
CA ASP A 80 -11.99 1.53 3.74
C ASP A 80 -10.81 2.13 2.95
N PHE A 81 -9.67 1.44 2.95
CA PHE A 81 -8.54 1.80 2.11
C PHE A 81 -8.91 1.73 0.62
N LEU A 82 -9.49 0.62 0.15
CA LEU A 82 -9.86 0.46 -1.27
C LEU A 82 -11.08 1.30 -1.67
N ARG A 83 -11.91 1.69 -0.70
CA ARG A 83 -13.14 2.46 -0.88
C ARG A 83 -13.22 3.67 0.05
N PRO A 84 -12.33 4.67 -0.09
CA PRO A 84 -12.43 5.89 0.68
C PRO A 84 -13.80 6.53 0.46
N GLU A 85 -14.49 6.88 1.56
CA GLU A 85 -15.85 7.46 1.53
C GLU A 85 -16.87 6.57 0.78
N GLY A 86 -16.65 5.25 0.78
CA GLY A 86 -17.50 4.27 0.10
C GLY A 86 -17.31 4.19 -1.42
N LYS A 87 -16.40 4.98 -2.02
CA LYS A 87 -16.16 4.99 -3.47
C LYS A 87 -14.89 4.25 -3.82
N VAL A 88 -14.94 3.39 -4.84
CA VAL A 88 -13.77 2.64 -5.33
C VAL A 88 -12.63 3.59 -5.72
N SER A 89 -11.46 3.38 -5.13
CA SER A 89 -10.22 4.04 -5.53
C SER A 89 -9.44 3.16 -6.50
N ARG A 90 -9.59 3.42 -7.80
CA ARG A 90 -8.86 2.69 -8.84
C ARG A 90 -7.34 2.75 -8.67
N SER A 91 -6.79 3.89 -8.24
CA SER A 91 -5.33 4.00 -7.99
C SER A 91 -4.87 3.07 -6.87
N ARG A 92 -5.66 2.91 -5.81
CA ARG A 92 -5.35 1.96 -4.73
C ARG A 92 -5.57 0.50 -5.16
N ALA A 93 -6.58 0.24 -5.98
CA ALA A 93 -6.78 -1.07 -6.59
C ALA A 93 -5.62 -1.46 -7.53
N GLY A 94 -5.14 -0.53 -8.36
CA GLY A 94 -4.00 -0.72 -9.25
C GLY A 94 -2.71 -0.96 -8.48
N LEU A 95 -2.47 -0.21 -7.39
CA LEU A 95 -1.37 -0.46 -6.47
C LEU A 95 -1.45 -1.86 -5.85
N LEU A 96 -2.61 -2.23 -5.32
CA LEU A 96 -2.85 -3.56 -4.76
C LEU A 96 -2.60 -4.65 -5.80
N PHE A 97 -3.06 -4.46 -7.05
CA PHE A 97 -2.85 -5.42 -8.13
C PHE A 97 -1.35 -5.66 -8.41
N ILE A 98 -0.55 -4.59 -8.50
CA ILE A 98 0.91 -4.72 -8.70
C ILE A 98 1.58 -5.46 -7.54
N GLU A 99 1.19 -5.16 -6.30
CA GLU A 99 1.77 -5.78 -5.10
C GLU A 99 1.27 -7.21 -4.83
N SER A 100 0.09 -7.57 -5.35
CA SER A 100 -0.52 -8.90 -5.21
C SER A 100 -0.01 -9.90 -6.26
N TYR A 101 0.26 -9.46 -7.49
CA TYR A 101 0.66 -10.32 -8.63
C TYR A 101 2.09 -10.03 -9.09
N ARG A 102 3.02 -10.05 -8.15
CA ARG A 102 4.43 -9.67 -8.36
C ARG A 102 5.20 -10.60 -9.31
N GLU A 103 4.67 -11.78 -9.59
CA GLU A 103 5.23 -12.76 -10.51
C GLU A 103 4.97 -12.45 -11.99
N LEU A 104 4.02 -11.56 -12.28
CA LEU A 104 3.64 -11.24 -13.66
C LEU A 104 4.75 -10.44 -14.36
N PRO A 105 5.28 -10.92 -15.50
CA PRO A 105 6.44 -10.29 -16.17
C PRO A 105 6.30 -8.79 -16.44
N LEU A 106 5.14 -8.36 -16.96
CA LEU A 106 4.89 -6.95 -17.27
C LEU A 106 4.87 -6.04 -16.02
N LEU A 107 4.64 -6.60 -14.83
CA LEU A 107 4.59 -5.84 -13.57
C LEU A 107 5.95 -5.73 -12.88
N ALA A 108 7.01 -6.34 -13.42
CA ALA A 108 8.34 -6.29 -12.83
C ALA A 108 8.87 -4.86 -12.65
N TRP A 109 8.79 -4.02 -13.69
CA TRP A 109 9.23 -2.62 -13.63
C TRP A 109 8.32 -1.73 -12.79
N PRO A 110 6.97 -1.79 -12.92
CA PRO A 110 6.06 -1.13 -12.00
C PRO A 110 6.37 -1.40 -10.52
N ARG A 111 6.71 -2.65 -10.17
CA ARG A 111 7.10 -3.02 -8.80
C ARG A 111 8.39 -2.35 -8.36
N VAL A 112 9.44 -2.40 -9.20
CA VAL A 112 10.71 -1.71 -8.90
C VAL A 112 10.48 -0.22 -8.67
N LEU A 113 9.63 0.42 -9.48
CA LEU A 113 9.30 1.83 -9.29
C LEU A 113 8.61 2.09 -7.94
N ILE A 114 7.60 1.28 -7.58
CA ILE A 114 6.92 1.41 -6.29
C ILE A 114 7.89 1.20 -5.12
N ASP A 115 8.75 0.19 -5.18
CA ASP A 115 9.76 -0.08 -4.16
C ASP A 115 10.73 1.11 -4.04
N SER A 116 11.20 1.69 -5.15
CA SER A 116 12.05 2.89 -5.12
C SER A 116 11.38 4.10 -4.47
N PHE A 117 10.06 4.27 -4.61
CA PHE A 117 9.32 5.34 -3.91
C PHE A 117 9.29 5.14 -2.39
N VAL A 118 9.15 3.88 -1.95
CA VAL A 118 9.19 3.53 -0.53
C VAL A 118 10.58 3.75 0.03
N GLU A 119 11.62 3.29 -0.67
CA GLU A 119 13.03 3.50 -0.33
C GLU A 119 13.39 5.01 -0.24
N LEU A 120 12.85 5.82 -1.14
CA LEU A 120 13.02 7.27 -1.11
C LEU A 120 12.45 7.88 0.17
N GLU A 121 11.22 7.52 0.56
CA GLU A 121 10.60 8.04 1.77
C GLU A 121 11.34 7.56 3.03
N GLU A 122 11.75 6.29 3.07
CA GLU A 122 12.58 5.74 4.14
C GLU A 122 13.89 6.52 4.28
N SER A 123 14.59 6.77 3.17
CA SER A 123 15.84 7.53 3.14
C SER A 123 15.66 8.96 3.69
N ILE A 124 14.54 9.62 3.37
CA ILE A 124 14.21 10.95 3.92
C ILE A 124 14.00 10.88 5.43
N LEU A 125 13.32 9.85 5.95
CA LEU A 125 13.11 9.68 7.38
C LEU A 125 14.42 9.39 8.13
N LEU A 126 15.28 8.54 7.58
CA LEU A 126 16.61 8.27 8.14
C LEU A 126 17.48 9.53 8.19
N PHE A 127 17.45 10.34 7.13
CA PHE A 127 18.12 11.64 7.10
C PHE A 127 17.60 12.57 8.21
N ARG A 128 16.28 12.74 8.32
CA ARG A 128 15.66 13.59 9.35
C ARG A 128 16.02 13.14 10.76
N ASN A 129 16.05 11.83 11.00
CA ASN A 129 16.40 11.28 12.30
C ASN A 129 17.86 11.55 12.63
N SER A 130 18.76 11.25 11.69
CA SER A 130 20.20 11.50 11.83
C SER A 130 20.50 12.98 12.09
N HIS A 131 19.79 13.86 11.38
CA HIS A 131 19.87 15.31 11.58
C HIS A 131 19.40 15.71 12.98
N ALA A 132 18.23 15.23 13.44
CA ALA A 132 17.72 15.53 14.78
C ALA A 132 18.70 15.09 15.88
N ARG A 133 19.26 13.88 15.77
CA ARG A 133 20.24 13.35 16.74
C ARG A 133 21.56 14.11 16.71
N MET A 134 22.03 14.52 15.52
CA MET A 134 23.20 15.38 15.41
C MET A 134 22.98 16.73 16.12
N VAL A 135 21.83 17.37 15.90
CA VAL A 135 21.48 18.65 16.55
C VAL A 135 21.42 18.48 18.07
N GLU A 136 20.77 17.42 18.56
CA GLU A 136 20.70 17.12 20.00
C GLU A 136 22.08 16.94 20.62
N ARG A 137 23.01 16.27 19.94
CA ARG A 137 24.40 16.14 20.41
C ARG A 137 25.13 17.48 20.49
N MET A 138 24.86 18.42 19.59
CA MET A 138 25.57 19.70 19.52
C MET A 138 25.05 20.73 20.53
N ILE A 139 23.73 20.83 20.69
CA ILE A 139 23.11 21.91 21.49
C ILE A 139 22.12 21.42 22.55
N GLY A 140 22.02 20.09 22.75
CA GLY A 140 20.96 19.50 23.57
C GLY A 140 19.57 19.80 22.98
N ARG A 141 18.58 20.02 23.84
CA ARG A 141 17.22 20.44 23.44
C ARG A 141 17.01 21.95 23.55
N ARG A 142 18.06 22.74 23.36
CA ARG A 142 17.94 24.21 23.33
C ARG A 142 17.16 24.66 22.08
N MET A 143 16.51 25.81 22.19
CA MET A 143 15.85 26.47 21.06
C MET A 143 16.86 26.72 19.93
N GLY A 144 16.45 26.42 18.69
CA GLY A 144 17.29 26.65 17.52
C GLY A 144 17.41 28.14 17.19
N THR A 145 18.48 28.53 16.51
CA THR A 145 18.70 29.92 16.07
C THR A 145 17.64 30.42 15.08
N GLY A 146 16.94 29.51 14.40
CA GLY A 146 15.77 29.82 13.56
C GLY A 146 14.44 29.99 14.32
N GLY A 147 14.46 30.04 15.66
CA GLY A 147 13.27 30.26 16.49
C GLY A 147 12.37 29.03 16.72
N SER A 148 12.71 27.87 16.14
CA SER A 148 12.01 26.61 16.43
C SER A 148 12.39 26.05 17.81
N SER A 149 11.56 25.16 18.36
CA SER A 149 11.85 24.39 19.58
C SER A 149 13.05 23.43 19.46
N GLY A 150 13.81 23.48 18.36
CA GLY A 150 15.02 22.69 18.18
C GLY A 150 14.68 21.22 17.91
N VAL A 151 15.21 20.33 18.74
CA VAL A 151 15.07 18.88 18.55
C VAL A 151 13.61 18.42 18.60
N ASP A 152 12.76 19.03 19.44
CA ASP A 152 11.33 18.67 19.51
C ASP A 152 10.61 18.89 18.16
N TYR A 153 10.91 20.01 17.49
CA TYR A 153 10.39 20.29 16.16
C TYR A 153 10.91 19.28 15.14
N LEU A 154 12.21 18.97 15.16
CA LEU A 154 12.81 18.01 14.24
C LEU A 154 12.24 16.60 14.42
N ASP A 155 12.04 16.15 15.65
CA ASP A 155 11.42 14.87 15.99
C ASP A 155 9.97 14.81 15.50
N ALA A 156 9.22 15.91 15.60
CA ALA A 156 7.86 15.99 15.04
C ALA A 156 7.86 15.78 13.52
N THR A 157 8.93 16.16 12.80
CA THR A 157 9.00 15.96 11.35
C THR A 157 9.14 14.50 10.91
N LEU A 158 9.49 13.59 11.82
CA LEU A 158 9.56 12.14 11.54
C LEU A 158 8.18 11.51 11.34
N LYS A 159 7.11 12.21 11.75
CA LYS A 159 5.72 11.72 11.59
C LYS A 159 5.15 11.96 10.21
N TYR A 160 5.79 12.80 9.37
CA TYR A 160 5.29 13.10 8.04
C TYR A 160 5.50 11.93 7.08
N ARG A 161 4.43 11.56 6.36
CA ARG A 161 4.44 10.54 5.30
C ARG A 161 3.78 11.12 4.06
N ILE A 162 4.46 11.01 2.93
CA ILE A 162 4.03 11.55 1.63
C ILE A 162 3.28 10.46 0.87
N PHE A 163 3.85 9.25 0.81
CA PHE A 163 3.34 8.11 0.05
C PHE A 163 2.57 7.12 0.92
N VAL A 164 1.61 7.62 1.70
CA VAL A 164 0.83 6.84 2.69
C VAL A 164 0.25 5.54 2.09
N ASP A 165 -0.32 5.64 0.88
CA ASP A 165 -0.95 4.49 0.22
C ASP A 165 0.02 3.33 -0.04
N LEU A 166 1.30 3.61 -0.34
CA LEU A 166 2.33 2.59 -0.57
C LEU A 166 2.64 1.79 0.70
N TRP A 167 2.52 2.42 1.87
CA TRP A 167 2.73 1.73 3.14
C TRP A 167 1.49 1.00 3.61
N THR A 168 0.31 1.59 3.41
CA THR A 168 -0.97 0.96 3.79
C THR A 168 -1.26 -0.29 2.96
N VAL A 169 -0.93 -0.32 1.67
CA VAL A 169 -1.20 -1.52 0.84
C VAL A 169 -0.48 -2.77 1.38
N ARG A 170 0.72 -2.61 1.97
CA ARG A 170 1.52 -3.71 2.52
C ARG A 170 0.84 -4.42 3.69
N THR A 171 -0.10 -3.76 4.38
CA THR A 171 -0.83 -4.36 5.51
C THR A 171 -2.05 -5.17 5.07
N ILE A 172 -2.42 -5.13 3.79
CA ILE A 172 -3.62 -5.79 3.26
C ILE A 172 -3.28 -6.84 2.19
N LEU A 173 -2.01 -7.19 2.03
CA LEU A 173 -1.57 -8.23 1.10
C LEU A 173 -1.96 -9.61 1.62
N VAL A 174 -2.36 -10.48 0.70
CA VAL A 174 -2.68 -11.88 0.95
C VAL A 174 -1.66 -12.73 0.20
N ARG A 175 -1.39 -13.94 0.71
CA ARG A 175 -0.53 -14.89 0.00
C ARG A 175 -1.10 -15.20 -1.38
N ARG A 176 -0.20 -15.36 -2.36
CA ARG A 176 -0.55 -15.50 -3.78
C ARG A 176 -1.45 -16.70 -4.08
N ASP A 177 -1.29 -17.80 -3.34
CA ASP A 177 -2.05 -19.04 -3.50
C ASP A 177 -3.52 -18.92 -3.07
N LEU A 178 -3.86 -17.92 -2.26
CA LEU A 178 -5.23 -17.65 -1.84
C LEU A 178 -5.95 -16.65 -2.76
N LEU A 179 -5.19 -15.98 -3.64
CA LEU A 179 -5.72 -15.01 -4.58
C LEU A 179 -6.26 -15.70 -5.84
N PRO A 180 -7.33 -15.16 -6.46
CA PRO A 180 -7.84 -15.68 -7.72
C PRO A 180 -6.78 -15.58 -8.83
N ASN A 181 -6.97 -16.37 -9.88
CA ASN A 181 -6.16 -16.22 -11.09
C ASN A 181 -6.53 -14.93 -11.82
N VAL A 182 -5.53 -14.32 -12.45
CA VAL A 182 -5.73 -13.15 -13.31
C VAL A 182 -6.55 -13.55 -14.53
N LEU A 183 -7.55 -12.74 -14.90
CA LEU A 183 -8.48 -13.07 -15.99
C LEU A 183 -7.80 -13.15 -17.36
N ASN A 184 -6.89 -12.22 -17.65
CA ASN A 184 -6.14 -12.14 -18.91
C ASN A 184 -4.63 -12.29 -18.66
N PRO A 185 -4.13 -13.48 -18.30
CA PRO A 185 -2.73 -13.65 -17.89
C PRO A 185 -1.75 -13.42 -19.04
N GLU A 186 -2.15 -13.76 -20.27
CA GLU A 186 -1.34 -13.59 -21.50
C GLU A 186 -0.91 -12.13 -21.73
N PHE A 187 -1.76 -11.18 -21.34
CA PHE A 187 -1.46 -9.75 -21.44
C PHE A 187 -0.19 -9.35 -20.65
N TYR A 188 0.09 -10.04 -19.55
CA TYR A 188 1.25 -9.76 -18.70
C TYR A 188 2.47 -10.63 -19.01
N GLY A 189 2.36 -11.54 -19.99
CA GLY A 189 3.46 -12.37 -20.43
C GLY A 189 4.59 -11.57 -21.07
N PHE A 190 5.74 -12.22 -21.30
CA PHE A 190 6.77 -11.63 -22.13
C PHE A 190 6.28 -11.57 -23.57
N SER A 191 6.34 -10.39 -24.20
CA SER A 191 6.12 -10.28 -25.65
C SER A 191 7.25 -11.03 -26.37
N SER A 192 6.99 -12.25 -26.81
CA SER A 192 7.95 -13.06 -27.57
C SER A 192 8.00 -12.70 -29.07
N GLN A 193 7.22 -11.72 -29.51
CA GLN A 193 7.25 -11.24 -30.88
C GLN A 193 8.37 -10.21 -31.07
N ARG A 194 9.45 -10.67 -31.70
CA ARG A 194 10.45 -9.85 -32.39
C ARG A 194 9.83 -9.14 -33.59
#